data_AF-A0A0R3PW27-F1
#
_entry.id   AF-A0A0R3PW27-F1
#
_cell.length_a   1.000
_cell.length_b   1.000
_cell.length_c   1.000
_cell.angle_alpha   90.00
_cell.angle_beta   90.00
_cell.angle_gamma   90.00
#
_symmetry.space_group_name_H-M   'P 1'
#
loop_
_entity.id
_entity.type
_entity.pdbx_description
1 polymer ?
#
loop_
_entity_poly.entity_id
_entity_poly.type
_entity_poly.pdbx_seq_one_letter_code
_entity_poly.pdbx_strand_id
1 'polypeptide(L)'
;MNGEQLQDFLTDLSKTSIRSNGHDDVEITKKLLDKWAHNTMLCANYITVNYRDVDLVQPLVAQILALYYRGVLRQYALQYIPSFIGTYLYALSKRQQKSVAVFETFFLAVYNEEILEGGPGSDRLVKKVVWIMLLSKEENYCIVYLATDVVSRHVCLVTISICESGFSFPETNFVSKVMDSQQSCEVIEDHSKKPRQHVNSAFLLELLTGVYMALFNGAPDVALRAIDAVHQRAQYEILADVILVSCSHYFFRSSLFSKEKRRKGLVTNASLRIRKMPEDIPIQPELKEKEHSSILEEG
;
A
#
# COMPACT_ATOMS: atom_id res chain seq x y z
N MET A 1 -9.94 -10.95 20.75
CA MET A 1 -8.95 -10.93 21.83
C MET A 1 -9.19 -9.69 22.68
N ASN A 2 -9.18 -9.83 24.00
CA ASN A 2 -9.26 -8.70 24.93
C ASN A 2 -7.87 -8.10 25.18
N GLY A 3 -7.81 -6.91 25.78
CA GLY A 3 -6.55 -6.20 26.06
C GLY A 3 -5.56 -7.03 26.91
N GLU A 4 -6.06 -7.75 27.92
CA GLU A 4 -5.24 -8.64 28.76
C GLU A 4 -4.62 -9.78 27.96
N GLN A 5 -5.40 -10.44 27.08
CA GLN A 5 -4.90 -11.52 26.22
C GLN A 5 -3.79 -11.05 25.27
N LEU A 6 -3.87 -9.79 24.81
CA LEU A 6 -2.82 -9.19 23.99
C LEU A 6 -1.56 -8.89 24.81
N GLN A 7 -1.70 -8.43 26.04
CA GLN A 7 -0.57 -8.22 26.96
C GLN A 7 0.12 -9.54 27.32
N ASP A 8 -0.65 -10.60 27.59
CA ASP A 8 -0.12 -11.94 27.83
C ASP A 8 0.65 -12.45 26.62
N PHE A 9 0.08 -12.29 25.42
CA PHE A 9 0.75 -12.66 24.18
C PHE A 9 2.07 -11.92 23.98
N LEU A 10 2.11 -10.59 24.17
CA LEU A 10 3.34 -9.80 24.06
C LEU A 10 4.37 -10.20 25.13
N THR A 11 3.90 -10.54 26.33
CA THR A 11 4.76 -11.02 27.42
C THR A 11 5.37 -12.37 27.09
N ASP A 12 4.61 -13.30 26.52
CA ASP A 12 5.14 -14.61 26.09
C ASP A 12 6.07 -14.49 24.89
N LEU A 13 5.77 -13.59 23.98
CA LEU A 13 6.66 -13.26 22.86
C LEU A 13 7.99 -12.72 23.38
N SER A 14 7.98 -11.92 24.44
CA SER A 14 9.21 -11.45 25.10
C SER A 14 10.05 -12.60 25.69
N LYS A 15 9.44 -13.72 26.13
CA LYS A 15 10.19 -14.86 26.67
C LYS A 15 10.84 -15.71 25.58
N THR A 16 10.47 -15.51 24.32
CA THR A 16 10.98 -16.29 23.20
C THR A 16 12.44 -15.91 22.92
N SER A 17 13.34 -16.90 22.97
CA SER A 17 14.74 -16.75 22.59
C SER A 17 14.91 -17.15 21.13
N ILE A 18 15.35 -16.20 20.29
CA ILE A 18 15.73 -16.46 18.90
C ILE A 18 17.25 -16.63 18.89
N ARG A 19 17.73 -17.84 18.53
CA ARG A 19 19.16 -18.09 18.30
C ARG A 19 19.49 -17.64 16.88
N SER A 20 20.41 -16.68 16.74
CA SER A 20 20.84 -16.12 15.44
C SER A 20 22.15 -16.79 14.99
N ASN A 21 22.14 -17.39 13.79
CA ASN A 21 23.27 -17.93 13.05
C ASN A 21 23.35 -17.27 11.64
N GLY A 22 23.68 -15.99 11.58
CA GLY A 22 24.27 -15.26 10.45
C GLY A 22 23.44 -15.09 9.15
N HIS A 23 23.13 -16.19 8.45
CA HIS A 23 22.62 -16.15 7.07
C HIS A 23 21.25 -16.85 6.89
N ASP A 24 20.93 -17.86 7.73
CA ASP A 24 19.59 -18.46 7.79
C ASP A 24 18.60 -17.62 8.63
N ASP A 25 19.10 -16.60 9.31
CA ASP A 25 18.35 -15.77 10.25
C ASP A 25 17.23 -14.98 9.58
N VAL A 26 17.40 -14.58 8.32
CA VAL A 26 16.39 -13.79 7.59
C VAL A 26 15.11 -14.60 7.41
N GLU A 27 15.24 -15.82 6.90
CA GLU A 27 14.09 -16.66 6.58
C GLU A 27 13.47 -17.27 7.85
N ILE A 28 14.29 -17.59 8.86
CA ILE A 28 13.80 -18.01 10.18
C ILE A 28 13.01 -16.87 10.83
N THR A 29 13.52 -15.64 10.79
CA THR A 29 12.83 -14.48 11.38
C THR A 29 11.53 -14.21 10.64
N LYS A 30 11.54 -14.25 9.30
CA LYS A 30 10.32 -14.12 8.49
C LYS A 30 9.27 -15.18 8.86
N LYS A 31 9.65 -16.45 8.94
CA LYS A 31 8.75 -17.54 9.36
C LYS A 31 8.17 -17.35 10.77
N LEU A 32 8.96 -16.80 11.69
CA LEU A 32 8.50 -16.48 13.05
C LEU A 32 7.50 -15.31 13.04
N LEU A 33 7.78 -14.26 12.27
CA LEU A 33 6.87 -13.12 12.15
C LEU A 33 5.57 -13.51 11.44
N ASP A 34 5.63 -14.34 10.40
CA ASP A 34 4.46 -14.90 9.70
C ASP A 34 3.62 -15.77 10.66
N LYS A 35 4.26 -16.55 11.54
CA LYS A 35 3.57 -17.31 12.60
C LYS A 35 2.80 -16.39 13.55
N TRP A 36 3.31 -15.19 13.82
CA TRP A 36 2.66 -14.21 14.70
C TRP A 36 1.80 -13.19 13.96
N ALA A 37 1.69 -13.28 12.63
CA ALA A 37 1.03 -12.28 11.80
C ALA A 37 -0.41 -12.00 12.23
N HIS A 38 -1.19 -13.05 12.48
CA HIS A 38 -2.59 -12.91 12.90
C HIS A 38 -2.74 -12.13 14.21
N ASN A 39 -1.97 -12.49 15.24
CA ASN A 39 -2.01 -11.81 16.54
C ASN A 39 -1.49 -10.37 16.42
N THR A 40 -0.49 -10.14 15.56
CA THR A 40 0.05 -8.81 15.26
C THR A 40 -1.02 -7.90 14.66
N MET A 41 -1.77 -8.40 13.66
CA MET A 41 -2.89 -7.67 13.07
C MET A 41 -4.00 -7.37 14.10
N LEU A 42 -4.38 -8.37 14.91
CA LEU A 42 -5.38 -8.16 15.97
C LEU A 42 -4.93 -7.10 16.98
N CYS A 43 -3.67 -7.14 17.38
CA CYS A 43 -3.08 -6.17 18.30
C CYS A 43 -3.07 -4.75 17.71
N ALA A 44 -2.60 -4.59 16.48
CA ALA A 44 -2.56 -3.30 15.80
C ALA A 44 -3.96 -2.70 15.61
N ASN A 45 -4.94 -3.51 15.21
CA ASN A 45 -6.33 -3.10 15.09
C ASN A 45 -6.95 -2.73 16.44
N TYR A 46 -6.67 -3.52 17.50
CA TYR A 46 -7.15 -3.21 18.84
C TYR A 46 -6.63 -1.85 19.33
N ILE A 47 -5.34 -1.56 19.12
CA ILE A 47 -4.73 -0.27 19.47
C ILE A 47 -5.36 0.87 18.66
N THR A 48 -5.56 0.67 17.35
CA THR A 48 -6.13 1.68 16.46
C THR A 48 -7.57 2.02 16.84
N VAL A 49 -8.38 1.03 17.21
CA VAL A 49 -9.79 1.23 17.60
C VAL A 49 -9.89 1.88 18.98
N ASN A 50 -9.06 1.46 19.94
CA ASN A 50 -9.12 1.92 21.33
C ASN A 50 -8.19 3.10 21.63
N TYR A 51 -7.60 3.74 20.61
CA TYR A 51 -6.59 4.80 20.76
C TYR A 51 -6.99 5.98 21.66
N ARG A 52 -8.29 6.20 21.88
CA ARG A 52 -8.82 7.24 22.77
C ARG A 52 -8.63 6.92 24.25
N ASP A 53 -8.63 5.64 24.59
CA ASP A 53 -8.45 5.15 25.94
C ASP A 53 -6.96 4.86 26.18
N VAL A 54 -6.29 5.85 26.76
CA VAL A 54 -4.84 5.82 26.97
C VAL A 54 -4.46 4.74 27.98
N ASP A 55 -5.30 4.49 28.98
CA ASP A 55 -4.99 3.53 30.04
C ASP A 55 -4.95 2.09 29.50
N LEU A 56 -5.76 1.80 28.47
CA LEU A 56 -5.75 0.52 27.76
C LEU A 56 -4.61 0.39 26.75
N VAL A 57 -4.29 1.47 26.03
CA VAL A 57 -3.35 1.43 24.90
C VAL A 57 -1.90 1.59 25.35
N GLN A 58 -1.63 2.44 26.34
CA GLN A 58 -0.28 2.75 26.79
C GLN A 58 0.51 1.50 27.24
N PRO A 59 -0.05 0.52 27.99
CA PRO A 59 0.67 -0.69 28.35
C PRO A 59 1.10 -1.52 27.14
N LEU A 60 0.23 -1.64 26.13
CA LEU A 60 0.53 -2.39 24.90
C LEU A 60 1.64 -1.70 24.10
N VAL A 61 1.55 -0.38 23.90
CA VAL A 61 2.57 0.39 23.18
C VAL A 61 3.91 0.34 23.91
N ALA A 62 3.91 0.41 25.25
CA ALA A 62 5.11 0.29 26.07
C ALA A 62 5.76 -1.10 25.97
N GLN A 63 4.96 -2.18 25.99
CA GLN A 63 5.46 -3.55 25.78
C GLN A 63 6.06 -3.72 24.38
N ILE A 64 5.41 -3.21 23.34
CA ILE A 64 5.94 -3.24 21.97
C ILE A 64 7.27 -2.47 21.88
N LEU A 65 7.38 -1.33 22.55
CA LEU A 65 8.63 -0.58 22.63
C LEU A 65 9.72 -1.36 23.41
N ALA A 66 9.36 -2.06 24.48
CA ALA A 66 10.30 -2.92 25.20
C ALA A 66 10.80 -4.08 24.33
N LEU A 67 9.95 -4.64 23.47
CA LEU A 67 10.35 -5.65 22.49
C LEU A 67 11.31 -5.07 21.43
N TYR A 68 11.11 -3.81 21.02
CA TYR A 68 12.01 -3.11 20.10
C TYR A 68 13.44 -3.06 20.63
N TYR A 69 13.63 -2.70 21.91
CA TYR A 69 14.95 -2.64 22.54
C TYR A 69 15.66 -3.99 22.71
N ARG A 70 14.97 -5.12 22.53
CA ARG A 70 15.57 -6.46 22.68
C ARG A 70 16.37 -6.94 21.47
N GLY A 71 16.52 -6.12 20.42
CA GLY A 71 17.33 -6.42 19.24
C GLY A 71 16.75 -7.52 18.34
N VAL A 72 16.64 -8.75 18.84
CA VAL A 72 16.07 -9.91 18.14
C VAL A 72 14.59 -9.73 17.77
N LEU A 73 13.86 -8.92 18.53
CA LEU A 73 12.43 -8.62 18.30
C LEU A 73 12.22 -7.20 17.77
N ARG A 74 13.30 -6.53 17.36
CA ARG A 74 13.24 -5.19 16.78
C ARG A 74 12.31 -5.14 15.57
N GLN A 75 12.50 -6.07 14.64
CA GLN A 75 11.71 -6.17 13.41
C GLN A 75 10.23 -6.46 13.70
N TYR A 76 9.94 -7.23 14.76
CA TYR A 76 8.57 -7.48 15.19
C TYR A 76 7.86 -6.16 15.56
N ALA A 77 8.49 -5.33 16.38
CA ALA A 77 7.94 -4.06 16.82
C ALA A 77 7.78 -3.05 15.67
N LEU A 78 8.69 -3.07 14.69
CA LEU A 78 8.63 -2.19 13.52
C LEU A 78 7.39 -2.44 12.63
N GLN A 79 6.76 -3.63 12.68
CA GLN A 79 5.53 -3.92 11.93
C GLN A 79 4.35 -3.04 12.33
N TYR A 80 4.37 -2.46 13.54
CA TYR A 80 3.29 -1.61 14.06
C TYR A 80 3.37 -0.16 13.58
N ILE A 81 4.52 0.26 13.02
CA ILE A 81 4.77 1.64 12.61
C ILE A 81 3.69 2.19 11.68
N PRO A 82 3.30 1.51 10.57
CA PRO A 82 2.27 2.03 9.68
C PRO A 82 0.96 2.35 10.43
N SER A 83 0.47 1.41 11.23
CA SER A 83 -0.76 1.53 12.02
C SER A 83 -0.67 2.65 13.06
N PHE A 84 0.48 2.78 13.73
CA PHE A 84 0.68 3.81 14.73
C PHE A 84 0.74 5.21 14.11
N ILE A 85 1.33 5.39 12.92
CA ILE A 85 1.28 6.70 12.27
C ILE A 85 -0.14 7.04 11.85
N GLY A 86 -0.87 6.10 11.23
CA GLY A 86 -2.26 6.35 10.85
C GLY A 86 -3.10 6.81 12.05
N THR A 87 -2.90 6.15 13.19
CA THR A 87 -3.57 6.48 14.45
C THR A 87 -3.08 7.80 15.04
N TYR A 88 -1.78 8.09 14.98
CA TYR A 88 -1.18 9.34 15.44
C TYR A 88 -1.70 10.55 14.66
N LEU A 89 -1.66 10.50 13.32
CA LEU A 89 -2.16 11.59 12.46
C LEU A 89 -3.66 11.81 12.68
N TYR A 90 -4.41 10.72 12.85
CA TYR A 90 -5.83 10.80 13.18
C TYR A 90 -6.07 11.43 14.56
N ALA A 91 -5.34 11.02 15.59
CA ALA A 91 -5.41 11.60 16.94
C ALA A 91 -5.01 13.08 16.94
N LEU A 92 -4.00 13.46 16.15
CA LEU A 92 -3.53 14.83 15.94
C LEU A 92 -4.63 15.69 15.31
N SER A 93 -5.29 15.19 14.26
CA SER A 93 -6.40 15.88 13.60
C SER A 93 -7.62 16.08 14.52
N LYS A 94 -7.83 15.18 15.48
CA LYS A 94 -8.86 15.27 16.53
C LYS A 94 -8.40 16.05 17.77
N ARG A 95 -7.16 16.56 17.80
CA ARG A 95 -6.54 17.29 18.93
C ARG A 95 -6.54 16.50 20.25
N GLN A 96 -6.38 15.18 20.18
CA GLN A 96 -6.38 14.30 21.35
C GLN A 96 -4.97 14.18 21.96
N GLN A 97 -4.56 15.20 22.72
CA GLN A 97 -3.18 15.35 23.19
C GLN A 97 -2.66 14.16 24.02
N LYS A 98 -3.52 13.53 24.84
CA LYS A 98 -3.10 12.38 25.65
C LYS A 98 -2.70 11.17 24.78
N SER A 99 -3.54 10.80 23.81
CA SER A 99 -3.26 9.71 22.87
C SER A 99 -2.07 10.04 21.96
N VAL A 100 -2.00 11.29 21.49
CA VAL A 100 -0.87 11.81 20.70
C VAL A 100 0.45 11.60 21.45
N ALA A 101 0.52 11.97 22.73
CA ALA A 101 1.72 11.84 23.55
C ALA A 101 2.24 10.39 23.67
N VAL A 102 1.34 9.39 23.73
CA VAL A 102 1.72 7.97 23.76
C VAL A 102 2.50 7.58 22.50
N PHE A 103 1.97 7.94 21.33
CA PHE A 103 2.60 7.61 20.06
C PHE A 103 3.83 8.48 19.80
N GLU A 104 3.85 9.75 20.21
CA GLU A 104 5.05 10.60 20.12
C GLU A 104 6.20 10.04 20.94
N THR A 105 5.91 9.56 22.15
CA THR A 105 6.93 8.93 23.00
C THR A 105 7.51 7.69 22.32
N PHE A 106 6.67 6.85 21.72
CA PHE A 106 7.10 5.69 20.94
C PHE A 106 8.00 6.10 19.75
N PHE A 107 7.55 7.06 18.93
CA PHE A 107 8.30 7.48 17.75
C PHE A 107 9.60 8.19 18.09
N LEU A 108 9.62 9.01 19.15
CA LEU A 108 10.84 9.64 19.64
C LEU A 108 11.85 8.60 20.12
N ALA A 109 11.40 7.58 20.84
CA ALA A 109 12.27 6.48 21.28
C ALA A 109 12.88 5.73 20.08
N VAL A 110 12.06 5.32 19.11
CA VAL A 110 12.55 4.64 17.89
C VAL A 110 13.48 5.57 17.10
N TYR A 111 13.11 6.84 16.91
CA TYR A 111 13.93 7.81 16.18
C TYR A 111 15.30 8.02 16.81
N ASN A 112 15.37 8.13 18.14
CA ASN A 112 16.63 8.30 18.85
C ASN A 112 17.56 7.10 18.63
N GLU A 113 17.03 5.88 18.76
CA GLU A 113 17.83 4.66 18.53
C GLU A 113 18.33 4.55 17.08
N GLU A 114 17.46 4.79 16.09
CA GLU A 114 17.83 4.71 14.67
C GLU A 114 18.88 5.77 14.25
N ILE A 115 18.95 6.89 14.97
CA ILE A 115 19.98 7.92 14.76
C ILE A 115 21.28 7.58 15.48
N LEU A 116 21.20 7.09 16.72
CA LEU A 116 22.38 6.77 17.52
C LEU A 116 23.20 5.63 16.91
N GLU A 117 22.56 4.70 16.20
CA GLU A 117 23.26 3.66 15.42
C GLU A 117 24.14 4.20 14.29
N GLY A 118 23.92 5.44 13.84
CA GLY A 118 24.71 6.09 12.78
C GLY A 118 26.05 6.68 13.23
N GLY A 119 26.36 6.67 14.53
CA GLY A 119 27.57 7.27 15.11
C GLY A 119 27.62 8.81 15.04
N PRO A 120 28.46 9.47 15.85
CA PRO A 120 28.65 10.92 15.81
C PRO A 120 29.44 11.32 14.57
N GLY A 121 28.75 11.63 13.47
CA GLY A 121 29.39 12.05 12.20
C GLY A 121 28.59 11.76 10.93
N SER A 122 27.46 11.06 11.02
CA SER A 122 26.53 10.88 9.90
C SER A 122 25.75 12.18 9.64
N ASP A 123 26.32 13.06 8.84
CA ASP A 123 25.64 14.25 8.32
C ASP A 123 24.70 13.83 7.17
N ARG A 124 23.46 13.48 7.50
CA ARG A 124 22.35 13.39 6.54
C ARG A 124 21.12 14.11 7.08
N LEU A 125 21.05 15.40 6.75
CA LEU A 125 19.83 16.20 6.57
C LEU A 125 18.76 15.31 5.91
N VAL A 126 17.58 15.02 6.47
CA VAL A 126 16.52 15.92 6.91
C VAL A 126 15.76 15.26 8.07
N LYS A 127 15.66 15.98 9.19
CA LYS A 127 14.89 15.60 10.36
C LYS A 127 13.43 16.01 10.18
N LYS A 128 12.55 15.03 9.93
CA LYS A 128 11.16 14.92 10.42
C LYS A 128 10.48 13.78 9.67
N VAL A 129 9.70 12.99 10.42
CA VAL A 129 8.92 11.82 9.98
C VAL A 129 9.74 10.54 9.86
N VAL A 130 9.52 9.64 10.83
CA VAL A 130 10.09 8.28 10.94
C VAL A 130 9.84 7.42 9.68
N TRP A 131 8.86 7.78 8.84
CA TRP A 131 8.63 7.16 7.51
C TRP A 131 9.80 7.34 6.55
N ILE A 132 10.43 8.53 6.52
CA ILE A 132 11.50 8.85 5.58
C ILE A 132 12.70 7.92 5.84
N MET A 133 12.97 7.56 7.09
CA MET A 133 14.11 6.70 7.43
C MET A 133 13.86 5.20 7.19
N LEU A 134 12.64 4.69 7.39
CA LEU A 134 12.37 3.26 7.24
C LEU A 134 12.23 2.81 5.78
N LEU A 135 11.81 3.71 4.88
CA LEU A 135 11.67 3.44 3.45
C LEU A 135 12.80 4.05 2.58
N SER A 136 13.47 5.11 3.04
CA SER A 136 14.50 5.81 2.24
C SER A 136 15.95 5.50 2.60
N LYS A 137 16.24 4.57 3.55
CA LYS A 137 17.61 4.04 3.60
C LYS A 137 17.83 3.26 2.30
N GLU A 138 18.72 3.80 1.46
CA GLU A 138 19.22 3.23 0.19
C GLU A 138 19.68 1.76 0.33
N GLU A 139 19.87 1.32 1.56
CA GLU A 139 20.07 -0.06 1.95
C GLU A 139 18.74 -0.68 2.46
N ASN A 140 17.96 -1.22 1.52
CA ASN A 140 16.67 -1.92 1.68
C ASN A 140 16.72 -3.20 2.56
N TYR A 141 17.51 -3.24 3.64
CA TYR A 141 17.65 -4.44 4.45
C TYR A 141 16.39 -4.72 5.28
N CYS A 142 15.73 -3.75 5.92
CA CYS A 142 14.61 -4.05 6.82
C CYS A 142 13.36 -4.64 6.16
N ILE A 143 13.04 -4.26 4.91
CA ILE A 143 11.81 -4.71 4.23
C ILE A 143 11.84 -6.23 3.97
N VAL A 144 13.02 -6.81 3.75
CA VAL A 144 13.18 -8.25 3.50
C VAL A 144 12.79 -9.09 4.73
N TYR A 145 12.87 -8.53 5.93
CA TYR A 145 12.66 -9.26 7.17
C TYR A 145 11.28 -9.07 7.79
N LEU A 146 10.40 -8.23 7.23
CA LEU A 146 9.07 -8.00 7.82
C LEU A 146 8.06 -9.03 7.30
N ALA A 147 7.09 -9.42 8.15
CA ALA A 147 5.93 -10.19 7.69
C ALA A 147 5.19 -9.35 6.65
N THR A 148 5.39 -9.76 5.42
CA THR A 148 5.21 -8.92 4.25
C THR A 148 3.73 -8.62 4.06
N ASP A 149 2.88 -9.59 4.37
CA ASP A 149 1.43 -9.58 4.43
C ASP A 149 0.88 -8.60 5.49
N VAL A 150 1.41 -8.61 6.72
CA VAL A 150 0.94 -7.71 7.79
C VAL A 150 1.25 -6.25 7.45
N VAL A 151 2.50 -5.97 7.09
CA VAL A 151 2.94 -4.59 6.83
C VAL A 151 2.28 -4.04 5.57
N SER A 152 2.23 -4.83 4.49
CA SER A 152 1.58 -4.44 3.24
C SER A 152 0.12 -4.05 3.46
N ARG A 153 -0.62 -4.85 4.25
CA ARG A 153 -2.02 -4.58 4.55
C ARG A 153 -2.20 -3.28 5.34
N HIS A 154 -1.45 -3.09 6.43
CA HIS A 154 -1.58 -1.88 7.25
C HIS A 154 -1.14 -0.61 6.52
N VAL A 155 -0.08 -0.67 5.70
CA VAL A 155 0.34 0.46 4.86
C VAL A 155 -0.79 0.87 3.92
N CYS A 156 -1.44 -0.08 3.24
CA CYS A 156 -2.55 0.22 2.35
C CYS A 156 -3.77 0.79 3.10
N LEU A 157 -4.18 0.17 4.22
CA LEU A 157 -5.32 0.64 5.01
C LEU A 157 -5.10 2.04 5.58
N VAL A 158 -3.90 2.32 6.08
CA VAL A 158 -3.52 3.64 6.59
C VAL A 158 -3.50 4.66 5.46
N THR A 159 -2.98 4.30 4.30
CA THR A 159 -2.97 5.18 3.12
C THR A 159 -4.38 5.57 2.70
N ILE A 160 -5.31 4.60 2.63
CA ILE A 160 -6.74 4.83 2.34
C ILE A 160 -7.33 5.76 3.40
N SER A 161 -7.14 5.43 4.68
CA SER A 161 -7.64 6.22 5.82
C SER A 161 -7.19 7.67 5.78
N ILE A 162 -5.92 7.93 5.46
CA ILE A 162 -5.35 9.28 5.37
C ILE A 162 -5.93 10.03 4.16
N CYS A 163 -6.00 9.39 2.99
CA CYS A 163 -6.42 10.02 1.74
C CYS A 163 -7.92 10.32 1.72
N GLU A 164 -8.75 9.43 2.27
CA GLU A 164 -10.21 9.58 2.28
C GLU A 164 -10.74 10.32 3.52
N SER A 165 -9.88 10.63 4.50
CA SER A 165 -10.27 11.32 5.73
C SER A 165 -10.94 12.67 5.42
N GLY A 166 -12.25 12.77 5.64
CA GLY A 166 -13.01 14.01 5.40
C GLY A 166 -13.34 14.29 3.93
N PHE A 167 -13.26 13.27 3.08
CA PHE A 167 -13.63 13.30 1.67
C PHE A 167 -14.75 12.30 1.36
N SER A 168 -15.55 12.63 0.36
CA SER A 168 -16.47 11.69 -0.27
C SER A 168 -16.14 11.73 -1.76
N PHE A 169 -15.40 10.72 -2.20
CA PHE A 169 -15.05 10.57 -3.59
C PHE A 169 -16.08 9.68 -4.29
N PRO A 170 -16.38 9.92 -5.58
CA PRO A 170 -17.22 9.03 -6.36
C PRO A 170 -16.50 7.69 -6.59
N GLU A 171 -17.24 6.59 -6.61
CA GLU A 171 -16.68 5.30 -7.00
C GLU A 171 -16.08 5.39 -8.41
N THR A 172 -14.83 4.97 -8.57
CA THR A 172 -14.17 5.00 -9.87
C THR A 172 -14.56 3.78 -10.70
N ASN A 173 -14.68 4.00 -12.01
CA ASN A 173 -14.87 2.94 -13.00
C ASN A 173 -13.72 1.91 -13.02
N PHE A 174 -12.64 2.13 -12.29
CA PHE A 174 -11.49 1.24 -12.22
C PHE A 174 -11.69 0.12 -11.22
N VAL A 175 -12.14 0.43 -10.01
CA VAL A 175 -12.47 -0.58 -9.00
C VAL A 175 -13.50 -1.54 -9.58
N SER A 176 -14.54 -1.03 -10.23
CA SER A 176 -15.54 -1.88 -10.89
C SER A 176 -14.99 -2.71 -12.06
N LYS A 177 -14.09 -2.17 -12.90
CA LYS A 177 -13.53 -2.91 -14.06
C LYS A 177 -12.44 -3.94 -13.70
N VAL A 178 -11.67 -3.68 -12.65
CA VAL A 178 -10.52 -4.51 -12.24
C VAL A 178 -10.92 -5.50 -11.14
N MET A 179 -11.87 -5.14 -10.27
CA MET A 179 -12.29 -5.93 -9.12
C MET A 179 -13.65 -6.64 -9.34
N ASP A 180 -14.03 -6.92 -10.59
CA ASP A 180 -15.21 -7.74 -10.91
C ASP A 180 -15.24 -9.01 -10.03
N SER A 181 -16.14 -9.06 -9.04
CA SER A 181 -16.63 -10.28 -8.38
C SER A 181 -15.67 -11.14 -7.54
N GLN A 182 -14.67 -10.55 -6.87
CA GLN A 182 -14.14 -11.17 -5.65
C GLN A 182 -14.45 -10.24 -4.48
N GLN A 183 -15.32 -10.71 -3.58
CA GLN A 183 -15.63 -10.04 -2.32
C GLN A 183 -14.32 -9.49 -1.73
N SER A 184 -14.19 -8.17 -1.66
CA SER A 184 -13.18 -7.55 -0.82
C SER A 184 -13.39 -8.14 0.58
N CYS A 185 -12.45 -8.96 1.05
CA CYS A 185 -12.55 -9.65 2.34
C CYS A 185 -12.50 -8.67 3.55
N GLU A 186 -12.43 -7.36 3.27
CA GLU A 186 -12.24 -6.30 4.24
C GLU A 186 -13.29 -5.21 4.05
N VAL A 187 -14.09 -5.05 5.10
CA VAL A 187 -14.95 -3.89 5.29
C VAL A 187 -14.04 -2.69 5.56
N ILE A 188 -13.89 -1.81 4.58
CA ILE A 188 -13.23 -0.51 4.79
C ILE A 188 -14.21 0.38 5.55
N GLU A 189 -13.73 1.02 6.60
CA GLU A 189 -14.53 1.99 7.36
C GLU A 189 -14.83 3.22 6.49
N ASP A 190 -16.04 3.78 6.62
CA ASP A 190 -16.36 5.08 6.04
C ASP A 190 -15.53 6.19 6.72
N HIS A 191 -14.57 6.74 5.97
CA HIS A 191 -13.66 7.79 6.42
C HIS A 191 -14.18 9.22 6.16
N SER A 192 -15.33 9.36 5.50
CA SER A 192 -15.88 10.67 5.11
C SER A 192 -16.21 11.58 6.30
N LYS A 193 -16.55 11.01 7.45
CA LYS A 193 -16.88 11.73 8.69
C LYS A 193 -15.66 12.09 9.53
N LYS A 194 -14.46 11.63 9.14
CA LYS A 194 -13.20 11.95 9.82
C LYS A 194 -12.77 13.39 9.45
N PRO A 195 -12.07 14.12 10.32
CA PRO A 195 -11.52 15.44 9.99
C PRO A 195 -10.50 15.31 8.86
N ARG A 196 -10.41 16.31 8.00
CA ARG A 196 -9.43 16.31 6.91
C ARG A 196 -8.02 16.34 7.48
N GLN A 197 -7.17 15.46 6.97
CA GLN A 197 -5.76 15.39 7.33
C GLN A 197 -4.94 16.13 6.28
N HIS A 198 -4.14 17.10 6.73
CA HIS A 198 -3.22 17.82 5.84
C HIS A 198 -2.00 16.95 5.55
N VAL A 199 -1.79 16.62 4.29
CA VAL A 199 -0.69 15.78 3.81
C VAL A 199 0.17 16.55 2.81
N ASN A 200 1.46 16.21 2.73
CA ASN A 200 2.40 16.78 1.77
C ASN A 200 2.62 15.82 0.60
N SER A 201 3.02 16.33 -0.58
CA SER A 201 3.33 15.54 -1.77
C SER A 201 4.42 14.50 -1.50
N ALA A 202 5.52 14.89 -0.84
CA ALA A 202 6.61 13.99 -0.47
C ALA A 202 6.12 12.79 0.38
N PHE A 203 5.24 13.07 1.35
CA PHE A 203 4.67 12.03 2.20
C PHE A 203 3.77 11.07 1.42
N LEU A 204 2.95 11.59 0.49
CA LEU A 204 2.11 10.74 -0.37
C LEU A 204 2.94 9.88 -1.34
N LEU A 205 4.05 10.40 -1.87
CA LEU A 205 4.97 9.62 -2.71
C LEU A 205 5.61 8.46 -1.93
N GLU A 206 5.99 8.68 -0.68
CA GLU A 206 6.52 7.62 0.19
C GLU A 206 5.48 6.55 0.51
N LEU A 207 4.25 6.96 0.85
CA LEU A 207 3.13 6.03 1.02
C LEU A 207 2.90 5.21 -0.26
N LEU A 208 2.98 5.85 -1.43
CA LEU A 208 2.79 5.19 -2.71
C LEU A 208 3.89 4.15 -3.00
N THR A 209 5.14 4.38 -2.58
CA THR A 209 6.22 3.37 -2.62
C THR A 209 5.87 2.16 -1.75
N GLY A 210 5.37 2.38 -0.53
CA GLY A 210 4.94 1.29 0.35
C GLY A 210 3.75 0.50 -0.22
N VAL A 211 2.76 1.20 -0.78
CA VAL A 211 1.61 0.59 -1.46
C VAL A 211 2.04 -0.18 -2.71
N TYR A 212 3.04 0.32 -3.44
CA TYR A 212 3.61 -0.38 -4.59
C TYR A 212 4.28 -1.69 -4.16
N MET A 213 5.01 -1.71 -3.04
CA MET A 213 5.53 -2.96 -2.50
C MET A 213 4.39 -3.92 -2.16
N ALA A 214 3.34 -3.45 -1.46
CA ALA A 214 2.17 -4.26 -1.10
C ALA A 214 1.46 -4.91 -2.29
N LEU A 215 1.50 -4.24 -3.46
CA LEU A 215 0.90 -4.70 -4.70
C LEU A 215 1.48 -6.02 -5.23
N PHE A 216 2.75 -6.33 -4.89
CA PHE A 216 3.45 -7.56 -5.31
C PHE A 216 3.62 -8.58 -4.18
N ASN A 217 3.14 -8.25 -2.99
CA ASN A 217 3.53 -8.89 -1.73
C ASN A 217 2.34 -9.48 -0.94
N GLY A 218 1.24 -9.78 -1.63
CA GLY A 218 0.12 -10.55 -1.08
C GLY A 218 -1.17 -9.78 -0.80
N ALA A 219 -1.19 -8.44 -0.95
CA ALA A 219 -2.39 -7.62 -0.77
C ALA A 219 -2.72 -6.73 -1.98
N PRO A 220 -2.81 -7.29 -3.21
CA PRO A 220 -3.00 -6.50 -4.42
C PRO A 220 -4.32 -5.71 -4.43
N ASP A 221 -5.39 -6.28 -3.88
CA ASP A 221 -6.72 -5.68 -3.92
C ASP A 221 -6.82 -4.43 -3.07
N VAL A 222 -6.27 -4.48 -1.86
CA VAL A 222 -6.19 -3.34 -0.95
C VAL A 222 -5.20 -2.30 -1.47
N ALA A 223 -4.08 -2.74 -2.05
CA ALA A 223 -3.10 -1.85 -2.65
C ALA A 223 -3.68 -1.06 -3.84
N LEU A 224 -4.45 -1.69 -4.72
CA LEU A 224 -5.12 -1.01 -5.83
C LEU A 224 -6.12 0.04 -5.35
N ARG A 225 -6.92 -0.27 -4.32
CA ARG A 225 -7.81 0.71 -3.67
C ARG A 225 -7.03 1.87 -3.06
N ALA A 226 -5.89 1.59 -2.42
CA ALA A 226 -5.02 2.63 -1.87
C ALA A 226 -4.42 3.54 -2.95
N ILE A 227 -4.00 2.99 -4.11
CA ILE A 227 -3.53 3.78 -5.24
C ILE A 227 -4.64 4.70 -5.76
N ASP A 228 -5.87 4.18 -5.90
CA ASP A 228 -7.01 4.97 -6.35
C ASP A 228 -7.34 6.12 -5.37
N ALA A 229 -7.36 5.83 -4.06
CA ALA A 229 -7.56 6.84 -3.03
C ALA A 229 -6.47 7.93 -3.06
N VAL A 230 -5.20 7.56 -3.23
CA VAL A 230 -4.07 8.51 -3.39
C VAL A 230 -4.26 9.35 -4.66
N HIS A 231 -4.66 8.72 -5.76
CA HIS A 231 -4.87 9.39 -7.03
C HIS A 231 -5.97 10.46 -6.93
N GLN A 232 -7.12 10.10 -6.37
CA GLN A 232 -8.24 11.02 -6.14
C GLN A 232 -7.85 12.17 -5.19
N ARG A 233 -7.10 11.85 -4.13
CA ARG A 233 -6.59 12.86 -3.19
C ARG A 233 -5.62 13.83 -3.85
N ALA A 234 -4.71 13.33 -4.68
CA ALA A 234 -3.73 14.13 -5.40
C ALA A 234 -4.39 15.00 -6.47
N GLN A 235 -5.44 14.51 -7.14
CA GLN A 235 -6.25 15.32 -8.06
C GLN A 235 -6.95 16.47 -7.33
N TYR A 236 -7.53 16.21 -6.16
CA TYR A 236 -8.19 17.24 -5.35
C TYR A 236 -7.20 18.32 -4.88
N GLU A 237 -6.01 17.93 -4.44
CA GLU A 237 -4.97 18.87 -3.95
C GLU A 237 -4.07 19.43 -5.06
N ILE A 238 -4.26 19.01 -6.31
CA ILE A 238 -3.50 19.45 -7.49
C ILE A 238 -1.99 19.15 -7.32
N LEU A 239 -1.67 17.93 -6.87
CA LEU A 239 -0.30 17.47 -6.63
C LEU A 239 0.25 16.74 -7.87
N ALA A 240 0.85 17.49 -8.80
CA ALA A 240 1.30 16.98 -10.10
C ALA A 240 2.23 15.76 -9.98
N ASP A 241 3.21 15.79 -9.08
CA ASP A 241 4.19 14.71 -8.91
C ASP A 241 3.51 13.40 -8.48
N VAL A 242 2.56 13.49 -7.53
CA VAL A 242 1.81 12.33 -7.02
C VAL A 242 0.85 11.80 -8.08
N ILE A 243 0.22 12.68 -8.86
CA ILE A 243 -0.63 12.30 -9.99
C ILE A 243 0.20 11.52 -11.03
N LEU A 244 1.38 12.01 -11.39
CA LEU A 244 2.25 11.36 -12.37
C LEU A 244 2.62 9.93 -11.95
N VAL A 245 3.07 9.76 -10.71
CA VAL A 245 3.49 8.46 -10.18
C VAL A 245 2.29 7.51 -10.02
N SER A 246 1.17 7.99 -9.49
CA SER A 246 -0.05 7.17 -9.36
C SER A 246 -0.63 6.75 -10.72
N CYS A 247 -0.65 7.65 -11.72
CA CYS A 247 -1.11 7.35 -13.07
C CYS A 247 -0.26 6.30 -13.78
N SER A 248 1.07 6.38 -13.65
CA SER A 248 1.98 5.37 -14.22
C SER A 248 1.63 3.97 -13.73
N HIS A 249 1.43 3.84 -12.42
CA HIS A 249 1.06 2.57 -11.78
C HIS A 249 -0.37 2.12 -12.14
N TYR A 250 -1.30 3.07 -12.22
CA TYR A 250 -2.70 2.85 -12.63
C TYR A 250 -2.82 2.33 -14.06
N PHE A 251 -2.08 2.91 -15.00
CA PHE A 251 -2.09 2.52 -16.42
C PHE A 251 -1.37 1.18 -16.67
N PHE A 252 -0.22 0.95 -16.02
CA PHE A 252 0.55 -0.29 -16.16
C PHE A 252 -0.30 -1.52 -15.82
N ARG A 253 -1.07 -1.48 -14.73
CA ARG A 253 -1.87 -2.63 -14.29
C ARG A 253 -3.17 -2.80 -15.06
N SER A 254 -3.81 -1.71 -15.49
CA SER A 254 -4.94 -1.80 -16.44
C SER A 254 -4.54 -2.56 -17.72
N SER A 255 -3.33 -2.30 -18.23
CA SER A 255 -2.77 -3.00 -19.39
C SER A 255 -2.46 -4.47 -19.09
N LEU A 256 -1.90 -4.81 -17.93
CA LEU A 256 -1.61 -6.19 -17.53
C LEU A 256 -2.88 -7.04 -17.37
N PHE A 257 -3.89 -6.55 -16.64
CA PHE A 257 -5.13 -7.29 -16.43
C PHE A 257 -5.97 -7.42 -17.71
N SER A 258 -5.92 -6.42 -18.60
CA SER A 258 -6.55 -6.52 -19.94
C SER A 258 -5.92 -7.66 -20.77
N LYS A 259 -4.59 -7.85 -20.67
CA LYS A 259 -3.87 -8.95 -21.34
C LYS A 259 -4.19 -10.32 -20.72
N GLU A 260 -4.39 -10.39 -19.42
CA GLU A 260 -4.68 -11.66 -18.72
C GLU A 260 -6.13 -12.14 -18.92
N LYS A 261 -7.11 -11.22 -18.97
CA LYS A 261 -8.49 -11.52 -19.42
C LYS A 261 -8.51 -12.05 -20.86
N ARG A 262 -7.65 -11.54 -21.76
CA ARG A 262 -7.50 -12.07 -23.14
C ARG A 262 -6.90 -13.48 -23.17
N ARG A 263 -6.02 -13.84 -22.23
CA ARG A 263 -5.44 -15.20 -22.14
C ARG A 263 -6.39 -16.25 -21.58
N LYS A 264 -7.32 -15.87 -20.69
CA LYS A 264 -8.35 -16.78 -20.15
C LYS A 264 -9.56 -16.97 -21.08
N GLY A 265 -9.61 -16.24 -22.19
CA GLY A 265 -10.74 -16.24 -23.12
C GLY A 265 -10.36 -16.60 -24.55
N LEU A 266 -9.54 -17.62 -24.79
CA LEU A 266 -9.46 -18.24 -26.12
C LEU A 266 -8.70 -19.58 -26.09
N VAL A 267 -9.40 -20.69 -25.86
CA VAL A 267 -9.36 -21.91 -26.70
C VAL A 267 -10.61 -22.72 -26.36
N THR A 268 -11.73 -22.49 -27.06
CA THR A 268 -12.77 -23.51 -27.21
C THR A 268 -12.84 -23.87 -28.68
N ASN A 269 -12.46 -25.11 -29.01
CA ASN A 269 -12.60 -25.71 -30.34
C ASN A 269 -14.08 -25.93 -30.66
N ALA A 270 -14.84 -24.86 -30.89
CA ALA A 270 -16.25 -24.95 -31.24
C ALA A 270 -16.61 -23.98 -32.38
N SER A 271 -16.66 -24.56 -33.58
CA SER A 271 -17.51 -24.17 -34.71
C SER A 271 -17.16 -22.89 -35.48
N LEU A 272 -16.17 -23.00 -36.37
CA LEU A 272 -16.13 -22.24 -37.63
C LEU A 272 -17.32 -22.68 -38.52
N ARG A 273 -18.50 -22.07 -38.33
CA ARG A 273 -19.55 -22.08 -39.35
C ARG A 273 -19.44 -20.80 -40.17
N ILE A 274 -18.72 -20.91 -41.28
CA ILE A 274 -18.67 -19.91 -42.34
C ILE A 274 -20.09 -19.77 -42.89
N ARG A 275 -20.76 -18.64 -42.64
CA ARG A 275 -21.95 -18.26 -43.40
C ARG A 275 -21.48 -17.72 -44.74
N LYS A 276 -21.81 -18.42 -45.83
CA LYS A 276 -21.67 -17.92 -47.21
C LYS A 276 -22.45 -16.61 -47.34
N MET A 277 -21.81 -15.56 -47.84
CA MET A 277 -22.48 -14.30 -48.22
C MET A 277 -23.42 -14.57 -49.42
N PRO A 278 -24.62 -13.98 -49.45
CA PRO A 278 -25.42 -13.93 -50.67
C PRO A 278 -24.71 -13.01 -51.68
N GLU A 279 -24.49 -13.52 -52.88
CA GLU A 279 -24.09 -12.71 -54.04
C GLU A 279 -25.32 -11.92 -54.51
N ASP A 280 -25.11 -10.63 -54.79
CA ASP A 280 -25.63 -9.91 -55.98
C ASP A 280 -25.54 -8.39 -55.76
N ILE A 281 -24.56 -7.76 -56.41
CA ILE A 281 -24.55 -6.32 -56.70
C ILE A 281 -24.91 -6.19 -58.20
N PRO A 282 -25.93 -5.41 -58.59
CA PRO A 282 -26.22 -5.20 -60.00
C PRO A 282 -25.08 -4.39 -60.66
N ILE A 283 -24.50 -4.97 -61.70
CA ILE A 283 -23.44 -4.36 -62.52
C ILE A 283 -24.03 -3.18 -63.31
N GLN A 284 -23.48 -1.98 -63.14
CA GLN A 284 -23.68 -0.87 -64.08
C GLN A 284 -22.65 -0.98 -65.23
N PRO A 285 -23.06 -0.84 -66.50
CA PRO A 285 -22.14 -0.98 -67.63
C PRO A 285 -21.18 0.22 -67.76
N GLU A 286 -19.89 -0.11 -67.68
CA GLU A 286 -18.70 0.47 -68.31
C GLU A 286 -18.78 1.90 -68.90
N LEU A 287 -18.06 2.83 -68.27
CA LEU A 287 -17.36 3.91 -68.99
C LEU A 287 -15.86 3.60 -68.94
N LYS A 288 -15.31 3.33 -70.12
CA LYS A 288 -13.90 3.04 -70.37
C LYS A 288 -13.02 4.25 -70.01
N GLU A 289 -12.18 4.11 -69.00
CA GLU A 289 -10.94 4.88 -68.91
C GLU A 289 -9.82 4.07 -69.59
N LYS A 290 -9.33 4.60 -70.71
CA LYS A 290 -8.03 4.19 -71.28
C LYS A 290 -6.95 4.99 -70.56
N GLU A 291 -6.13 4.32 -69.77
CA GLU A 291 -4.78 4.81 -69.49
C GLU A 291 -3.91 4.64 -70.74
N HIS A 292 -3.16 5.68 -71.12
CA HIS A 292 -1.78 5.54 -71.57
C HIS A 292 -1.06 6.91 -71.59
N SER A 293 -0.15 7.07 -70.63
CA SER A 293 1.20 7.64 -70.73
C SER A 293 1.54 8.61 -71.88
N SER A 294 1.98 9.83 -71.55
CA SER A 294 3.36 10.33 -71.79
C SER A 294 3.49 11.82 -71.45
N ILE A 295 4.62 12.17 -70.84
CA ILE A 295 5.11 13.53 -70.60
C ILE A 295 6.08 13.87 -71.75
N LEU A 296 6.13 15.17 -72.12
CA LEU A 296 7.10 15.92 -72.95
C LEU A 296 6.69 16.13 -74.41
N GLU A 297 6.41 17.38 -74.80
CA GLU A 297 7.40 18.29 -75.42
C GLU A 297 6.82 19.70 -75.66
N GLU A 298 7.76 20.63 -75.85
CA GLU A 298 7.67 22.08 -76.00
C GLU A 298 6.90 22.56 -77.24
N GLY A 299 6.46 23.83 -77.22
CA GLY A 299 5.98 24.58 -78.40
C GLY A 299 4.95 25.64 -78.07
#